data_AF-A0A292SUW1-F1
#
_entry.id   AF-A0A292SUW1-F1
#
_cell.length_a   1.000
_cell.length_b   1.000
_cell.length_c   1.000
_cell.angle_alpha   90.00
_cell.angle_beta   90.00
_cell.angle_gamma   90.00
#
_symmetry.space_group_name_H-M   'P 1'
#
loop_
_entity.id
_entity.type
_entity.pdbx_description
1 polymer ?
#
loop_
_entity_poly.entity_id
_entity_poly.type
_entity_poly.pdbx_seq_one_letter_code
_entity_poly.pdbx_strand_id
1 'polypeptide(L)'
;MIKKNLIFITAAIMVTSLLALADETAFTKAFRSCTPFTDSGKVTTGGMDVTSSKKIVGWQGDRCVYREDINMMDINSTITCKFTKSQINELASVIEAYELVQQYSDSTPDLSNLEEAQKNPVSKAWGKYLQDSSVCTIVTDQPQQQ
;
A
#
# COMPACT_ATOMS: atom_id res chain seq x y z
N MET A 1 16.35 20.18 -8.05
CA MET A 1 15.05 20.14 -7.32
C MET A 1 14.29 18.82 -7.42
N ILE A 2 14.60 17.94 -8.38
CA ILE A 2 13.90 16.66 -8.65
C ILE A 2 13.85 15.68 -7.45
N LYS A 3 14.88 15.68 -6.59
CA LYS A 3 14.98 14.72 -5.47
C LYS A 3 13.93 14.91 -4.36
N LYS A 4 13.49 16.13 -4.06
CA LYS A 4 12.55 16.37 -2.95
C LYS A 4 11.15 15.88 -3.31
N ASN A 5 10.62 16.25 -4.47
CA ASN A 5 9.28 15.82 -4.91
C ASN A 5 9.19 14.30 -5.05
N LEU A 6 10.23 13.63 -5.56
CA LEU A 6 10.23 12.17 -5.69
C LEU A 6 10.16 11.47 -4.32
N ILE A 7 10.93 11.95 -3.33
CA ILE A 7 10.92 11.42 -1.96
C ILE A 7 9.54 11.62 -1.31
N PHE A 8 8.90 12.77 -1.51
CA PHE A 8 7.54 13.02 -1.01
C PHE A 8 6.49 12.10 -1.66
N ILE A 9 6.61 11.84 -2.97
CA ILE A 9 5.72 10.91 -3.69
C ILE A 9 5.88 9.48 -3.19
N THR A 10 7.11 9.00 -3.01
CA THR A 10 7.35 7.66 -2.46
C THR A 10 6.84 7.52 -1.02
N ALA A 11 7.00 8.57 -0.20
CA ALA A 11 6.47 8.63 1.16
C ALA A 11 4.93 8.62 1.20
N ALA A 12 4.27 9.36 0.31
CA ALA A 12 2.81 9.37 0.17
C ALA A 12 2.26 8.03 -0.32
N ILE A 13 2.95 7.41 -1.28
CA ILE A 13 2.62 6.07 -1.79
C ILE A 13 2.73 5.00 -0.69
N MET A 14 3.78 5.05 0.14
CA MET A 14 3.99 4.10 1.23
C MET A 14 2.87 4.11 2.28
N VAL A 15 2.23 5.26 2.46
CA VAL A 15 1.14 5.44 3.42
C VAL A 15 -0.21 5.06 2.81
N THR A 16 -0.50 5.54 1.60
CA THR A 16 -1.86 5.49 1.04
C THR A 16 -2.22 4.16 0.39
N SER A 17 -1.21 3.36 0.05
CA SER A 17 -1.39 2.08 -0.64
C SER A 17 -2.08 0.99 0.15
N LEU A 18 -2.12 1.07 1.49
CA LEU A 18 -2.85 0.09 2.32
C LEU A 18 -4.14 0.63 2.91
N LEU A 19 -4.28 1.95 3.04
CA LEU A 19 -5.41 2.56 3.76
C LEU A 19 -6.63 2.87 2.85
N ALA A 20 -6.45 2.83 1.54
CA ALA A 20 -7.53 2.93 0.56
C ALA A 20 -8.19 1.56 0.29
N LEU A 21 -8.55 0.81 1.34
CA LEU A 21 -9.28 -0.46 1.22
C LEU A 21 -10.78 -0.20 1.37
N ALA A 22 -11.59 -0.79 0.49
CA ALA A 22 -13.05 -0.79 0.63
C ALA A 22 -13.51 -1.93 1.54
N ASP A 23 -12.77 -3.05 1.59
CA ASP A 23 -13.02 -4.21 2.46
C ASP A 23 -11.68 -4.82 2.93
N GLU A 24 -11.20 -4.37 4.09
CA GLU A 24 -9.90 -4.81 4.65
C GLU A 24 -9.89 -6.32 4.93
N THR A 25 -10.98 -6.86 5.47
CA THR A 25 -11.07 -8.27 5.83
C THR A 25 -11.03 -9.19 4.60
N ALA A 26 -11.73 -8.85 3.51
CA ALA A 26 -11.68 -9.62 2.28
C ALA A 26 -10.28 -9.56 1.64
N PHE A 27 -9.66 -8.38 1.62
CA PHE A 27 -8.30 -8.21 1.12
C PHE A 27 -7.31 -9.05 1.91
N THR A 28 -7.31 -8.96 3.24
CA THR A 28 -6.31 -9.61 4.08
C THR A 28 -6.40 -11.13 4.00
N LYS A 29 -7.62 -11.68 3.91
CA LYS A 29 -7.85 -13.12 3.67
C LYS A 29 -7.31 -13.55 2.30
N ALA A 30 -7.56 -12.77 1.26
CA ALA A 30 -7.06 -13.05 -0.07
C ALA A 30 -5.53 -12.93 -0.14
N PHE A 31 -4.96 -11.93 0.53
CA PHE A 31 -3.53 -11.70 0.59
C PHE A 31 -2.81 -12.84 1.30
N ARG A 32 -3.31 -13.28 2.46
CA ARG A 32 -2.78 -14.41 3.23
C ARG A 32 -2.71 -15.71 2.41
N SER A 33 -3.73 -15.93 1.59
CA SER A 33 -3.81 -17.12 0.73
C SER A 33 -3.15 -16.92 -0.64
N CYS A 34 -2.74 -15.68 -0.95
CA CYS A 34 -2.40 -15.19 -2.28
C CYS A 34 -3.40 -15.64 -3.36
N THR A 35 -4.69 -15.50 -3.06
CA THR A 35 -5.75 -15.75 -4.04
C THR A 35 -6.00 -14.50 -4.88
N PRO A 36 -6.30 -14.64 -6.18
CA PRO A 36 -6.62 -13.51 -7.02
C PRO A 36 -7.71 -12.62 -6.40
N PHE A 37 -7.43 -11.32 -6.33
CA PHE A 37 -8.30 -10.34 -5.69
C PHE A 37 -8.05 -8.97 -6.32
N THR A 38 -9.07 -8.12 -6.35
CA THR A 38 -8.94 -6.74 -6.82
C THR A 38 -9.85 -5.86 -5.98
N ASP A 39 -9.31 -4.73 -5.56
CA ASP A 39 -10.06 -3.71 -4.84
C ASP A 39 -9.56 -2.34 -5.30
N SER A 40 -10.41 -1.33 -5.19
CA SER A 40 -10.06 0.04 -5.52
C SER A 40 -10.72 0.99 -4.54
N GLY A 41 -9.94 1.95 -4.06
CA GLY A 41 -10.40 2.93 -3.09
C GLY A 41 -9.80 4.30 -3.35
N LYS A 42 -10.34 5.29 -2.64
CA LYS A 42 -9.83 6.65 -2.61
C LYS A 42 -9.61 7.05 -1.16
N VAL A 43 -8.47 7.66 -0.88
CA VAL A 43 -8.15 8.26 0.42
C VAL A 43 -7.67 9.69 0.21
N THR A 44 -8.01 10.57 1.13
CA THR A 44 -7.49 11.95 1.15
C THR A 44 -6.49 12.05 2.30
N THR A 45 -5.23 12.37 1.99
CA THR A 45 -4.15 12.51 2.97
C THR A 45 -3.39 13.80 2.72
N GLY A 46 -3.26 14.66 3.75
CA GLY A 46 -2.59 15.96 3.61
C GLY A 46 -3.24 16.89 2.58
N GLY A 47 -4.56 16.77 2.36
CA GLY A 47 -5.30 17.52 1.34
C GLY A 47 -5.09 17.01 -0.09
N MET A 48 -4.40 15.89 -0.28
CA MET A 48 -4.19 15.26 -1.58
C MET A 48 -5.11 14.06 -1.73
N ASP A 49 -5.85 14.02 -2.83
CA ASP A 49 -6.64 12.87 -3.22
C ASP A 49 -5.74 11.80 -3.83
N VAL A 50 -5.77 10.61 -3.25
CA VAL A 50 -5.06 9.43 -3.75
C VAL A 50 -6.08 8.36 -4.09
N THR A 51 -6.03 7.91 -5.34
CA THR A 51 -6.81 6.76 -5.80
C THR A 51 -5.86 5.57 -5.92
N SER A 52 -6.25 4.42 -5.39
CA SER A 52 -5.48 3.18 -5.46
C SER A 52 -6.35 2.07 -6.03
N SER A 53 -5.78 1.28 -6.94
CA SER A 53 -6.34 0.02 -7.41
C SER A 53 -5.34 -1.10 -7.14
N LYS A 54 -5.71 -1.98 -6.21
CA LYS A 54 -4.88 -3.07 -5.70
C LYS A 54 -5.29 -4.36 -6.37
N LYS A 55 -4.31 -5.21 -6.66
CA LYS A 55 -4.52 -6.50 -7.29
C LYS A 55 -3.56 -7.54 -6.72
N ILE A 56 -4.12 -8.59 -6.16
CA ILE A 56 -3.38 -9.83 -5.93
C ILE A 56 -3.52 -10.64 -7.23
N VAL A 57 -2.41 -10.85 -7.93
CA VAL A 57 -2.38 -11.62 -9.18
C VAL A 57 -2.43 -13.11 -8.89
N GLY A 58 -1.83 -13.54 -7.79
CA GLY A 58 -1.71 -14.94 -7.37
C GLY A 58 -0.28 -15.44 -7.36
N TRP A 59 -0.10 -16.73 -7.10
CA TRP A 59 1.20 -17.39 -7.07
C TRP A 59 1.82 -17.48 -8.48
N GLN A 60 3.07 -17.06 -8.60
CA GLN A 60 3.94 -17.33 -9.73
C GLN A 60 5.19 -18.04 -9.21
N GLY A 61 5.20 -19.37 -9.32
CA GLY A 61 6.20 -20.19 -8.64
C GLY A 61 6.00 -20.14 -7.12
N ASP A 62 7.07 -19.82 -6.38
CA ASP A 62 7.08 -19.69 -4.92
C ASP A 62 6.78 -18.26 -4.42
N ARG A 63 6.49 -17.33 -5.34
CA ARG A 63 6.22 -15.92 -5.03
C ARG A 63 4.78 -15.53 -5.30
N CYS A 64 4.18 -14.84 -4.34
CA CYS A 64 2.90 -14.19 -4.52
C CYS A 64 3.10 -12.84 -5.20
N VAL A 65 2.41 -12.62 -6.31
CA VAL A 65 2.50 -11.37 -7.05
C VAL A 65 1.36 -10.44 -6.64
N TYR A 66 1.75 -9.27 -6.14
CA TYR A 66 0.87 -8.14 -5.84
C TYR A 66 1.20 -7.00 -6.81
N ARG A 67 0.17 -6.33 -7.30
CA ARG A 67 0.30 -5.11 -8.10
C ARG A 67 -0.66 -4.06 -7.57
N GLU A 68 -0.24 -2.81 -7.61
CA GLU A 68 -1.09 -1.70 -7.27
C GLU A 68 -0.82 -0.53 -8.19
N ASP A 69 -1.88 0.04 -8.75
CA ASP A 69 -1.82 1.25 -9.55
C ASP A 69 -2.37 2.41 -8.70
N ILE A 70 -1.57 3.45 -8.54
CA ILE A 70 -1.83 4.60 -7.67
C ILE A 70 -1.85 5.85 -8.53
N ASN A 71 -2.89 6.65 -8.39
CA ASN A 71 -2.95 8.00 -8.95
C ASN A 71 -2.94 9.00 -7.79
N MET A 72 -1.98 9.90 -7.80
CA MET A 72 -1.90 11.02 -6.86
C MET A 72 -1.58 12.30 -7.64
N MET A 73 -2.52 13.25 -7.67
CA MET A 73 -2.35 14.55 -8.35
C MET A 73 -1.82 14.40 -9.79
N ASP A 74 -2.49 13.58 -10.60
CA ASP A 74 -2.13 13.28 -12.00
C ASP A 74 -0.79 12.53 -12.19
N ILE A 75 -0.14 12.10 -11.09
CA ILE A 75 1.04 11.25 -11.13
C ILE A 75 0.58 9.81 -10.95
N ASN A 76 0.75 9.00 -12.00
CA ASN A 76 0.49 7.57 -11.94
C ASN A 76 1.73 6.84 -11.45
N SER A 77 1.56 5.90 -10.53
CA SER A 77 2.60 5.00 -10.08
C SER A 77 2.09 3.57 -10.02
N THR A 78 2.88 2.63 -10.51
CA THR A 78 2.62 1.20 -10.39
C THR A 78 3.62 0.59 -9.42
N ILE A 79 3.10 -0.02 -8.36
CA ILE A 79 3.85 -0.90 -7.47
C ILE A 79 3.67 -2.33 -7.96
N THR A 80 4.76 -3.09 -8.02
CA THR A 80 4.72 -4.54 -8.21
C THR A 80 5.61 -5.21 -7.18
N CYS A 81 5.02 -6.09 -6.36
CA CYS A 81 5.72 -6.83 -5.33
C CYS A 81 5.63 -8.35 -5.54
N LYS A 82 6.70 -9.06 -5.17
CA LYS A 82 6.83 -10.53 -5.25
C LYS A 82 7.20 -11.10 -3.88
N PHE A 83 6.18 -11.41 -3.10
CA PHE A 83 6.35 -11.85 -1.72
C PHE A 83 6.60 -13.35 -1.60
N THR A 84 7.47 -13.77 -0.69
CA THR A 84 7.48 -15.15 -0.19
C THR A 84 6.27 -15.40 0.70
N LYS A 85 5.94 -16.67 0.93
CA LYS A 85 4.93 -17.05 1.92
C LYS A 85 5.22 -16.51 3.33
N SER A 86 6.49 -16.46 3.75
CA SER A 86 6.85 -15.90 5.06
C SER A 86 6.60 -14.39 5.14
N GLN A 87 6.90 -13.65 4.08
CA GLN A 87 6.64 -12.20 4.01
C GLN A 87 5.14 -11.89 3.99
N ILE A 88 4.35 -12.68 3.27
CA ILE A 88 2.88 -12.58 3.30
C ILE A 88 2.36 -12.81 4.72
N ASN A 89 2.81 -13.87 5.38
CA ASN A 89 2.35 -14.20 6.73
C ASN A 89 2.70 -13.09 7.73
N GLU A 90 3.91 -12.53 7.66
CA GLU A 90 4.34 -11.41 8.50
C GLU A 90 3.40 -10.21 8.29
N LEU A 91 3.23 -9.76 7.05
CA LEU A 91 2.43 -8.58 6.75
C LEU A 91 0.93 -8.78 7.03
N ALA A 92 0.35 -9.90 6.60
CA ALA A 92 -1.06 -10.19 6.85
C ALA A 92 -1.35 -10.26 8.35
N SER A 93 -0.43 -10.78 9.17
CA SER A 93 -0.61 -10.81 10.62
C SER A 93 -0.64 -9.40 11.23
N VAL A 94 0.17 -8.48 10.72
CA VAL A 94 0.15 -7.07 11.17
C VAL A 94 -1.17 -6.40 10.79
N ILE A 95 -1.66 -6.63 9.57
CA ILE A 95 -2.94 -6.08 9.11
C ILE A 95 -4.09 -6.62 9.97
N GLU A 96 -4.20 -7.94 10.15
CA GLU A 96 -5.26 -8.56 10.99
C GLU A 96 -5.22 -8.09 12.44
N ALA A 97 -4.03 -7.98 13.03
CA ALA A 97 -3.89 -7.49 14.40
C ALA A 97 -4.31 -6.02 14.52
N TYR A 98 -4.00 -5.20 13.51
CA TYR A 98 -4.41 -3.81 13.46
C TYR A 98 -5.92 -3.68 13.28
N GLU A 99 -6.51 -4.40 12.32
CA GLU A 99 -7.97 -4.49 12.12
C GLU A 99 -8.69 -4.84 13.42
N LEU A 100 -8.20 -5.86 14.14
CA LEU A 100 -8.77 -6.29 15.41
C LEU A 100 -8.70 -5.18 16.47
N VAL A 101 -7.56 -4.49 16.60
CA VAL A 101 -7.43 -3.37 17.56
C VAL A 101 -8.38 -2.22 17.19
N GLN A 102 -8.52 -1.91 15.90
CA GLN A 102 -9.44 -0.87 15.42
C GLN A 102 -10.90 -1.20 15.72
N GLN A 103 -11.31 -2.48 15.67
CA GLN A 103 -12.68 -2.89 16.03
C GLN A 103 -13.05 -2.57 17.48
N TYR A 104 -12.06 -2.49 18.39
CA TYR A 104 -12.26 -2.15 19.80
C TYR A 104 -11.86 -0.71 20.13
N SER A 105 -11.49 0.09 19.13
CA SER A 105 -11.05 1.46 19.29
C SER A 105 -12.13 2.43 18.84
N ASP A 106 -12.45 3.43 19.67
CA ASP A 106 -13.31 4.55 19.26
C ASP A 106 -12.56 5.58 18.41
N SER A 107 -11.25 5.42 18.22
CA SER A 107 -10.42 6.33 17.43
C SER A 107 -10.26 5.83 16.00
N THR A 108 -10.69 6.65 15.05
CA THR A 108 -10.36 6.46 13.63
C THR A 108 -8.87 6.74 13.41
N PRO A 109 -8.18 6.00 12.53
CA PRO A 109 -6.80 6.30 12.18
C PRO A 109 -6.66 7.74 11.66
N ASP A 110 -5.74 8.52 12.24
CA ASP A 110 -5.48 9.86 11.75
C ASP A 110 -4.61 9.79 10.48
N LEU A 111 -5.28 9.97 9.33
CA LEU A 111 -4.65 10.02 8.01
C LEU A 111 -4.54 11.46 7.48
N SER A 112 -4.81 12.46 8.32
CA SER A 112 -4.84 13.87 7.93
C SER A 112 -3.46 14.38 7.53
N ASN A 113 -2.40 13.82 8.10
CA ASN A 113 -1.03 14.19 7.79
C ASN A 113 -0.15 12.95 7.57
N LEU A 114 0.87 13.12 6.72
CA LEU A 114 1.71 12.02 6.25
C LEU A 114 2.58 11.41 7.36
N GLU A 115 3.01 12.23 8.32
CA GLU A 115 3.89 11.79 9.41
C GLU A 115 3.16 10.86 10.39
N GLU A 116 1.94 11.22 10.79
CA GLU A 116 1.09 10.37 11.63
C GLU A 116 0.69 9.09 10.89
N ALA A 117 0.36 9.21 9.61
CA ALA A 117 0.00 8.05 8.80
C ALA A 117 1.17 7.07 8.56
N GLN A 118 2.43 7.54 8.67
CA GLN A 118 3.63 6.69 8.69
C GLN A 118 3.84 5.96 10.04
N LYS A 119 3.29 6.49 11.14
CA LYS A 119 3.35 5.82 12.45
C LYS A 119 2.39 4.64 12.55
N ASN A 120 1.43 4.53 11.64
CA ASN A 120 0.54 3.38 11.55
C ASN A 120 1.36 2.08 11.41
N PRO A 121 1.13 1.06 12.26
CA PRO A 121 1.87 -0.20 12.23
C PRO A 121 1.81 -0.92 10.88
N VAL A 122 0.67 -0.86 10.19
CA VAL A 122 0.46 -1.43 8.85
C VAL A 122 1.30 -0.68 7.82
N SER A 123 1.23 0.65 7.80
CA SER A 123 2.07 1.50 6.92
C SER A 123 3.56 1.23 7.12
N LYS A 124 3.99 1.04 8.38
CA LYS A 124 5.39 0.75 8.71
C LYS A 124 5.83 -0.63 8.21
N ALA A 125 5.01 -1.66 8.43
CA ALA A 125 5.29 -3.01 7.96
C ALA A 125 5.34 -3.10 6.43
N TRP A 126 4.46 -2.36 5.75
CA TRP A 126 4.45 -2.27 4.30
C TRP A 126 5.63 -1.48 3.74
N GLY A 127 5.92 -0.32 4.34
CA GLY A 127 7.05 0.53 3.97
C GLY A 127 8.38 -0.22 3.96
N LYS A 128 8.57 -1.18 4.89
CA LYS A 128 9.74 -2.09 4.89
C LYS A 128 9.90 -2.82 3.56
N TYR A 129 8.82 -3.36 2.99
CA TYR A 129 8.88 -4.10 1.74
C TYR A 129 8.92 -3.19 0.51
N LEU A 130 8.22 -2.05 0.53
CA LEU A 130 8.30 -1.06 -0.54
C LEU A 130 9.71 -0.49 -0.72
N GLN A 131 10.49 -0.42 0.35
CA GLN A 131 11.89 0.02 0.31
C GLN A 131 12.86 -1.10 -0.09
N ASP A 132 12.43 -2.36 -0.09
CA ASP A 132 13.24 -3.50 -0.51
C ASP A 132 13.02 -3.80 -2.00
N SER A 133 13.93 -3.31 -2.84
CA SER A 133 13.90 -3.52 -4.29
C SER A 133 13.95 -4.99 -4.74
N SER A 134 14.36 -5.91 -3.86
CA SER A 134 14.31 -7.36 -4.14
C SER A 134 12.90 -7.94 -4.00
N VAL A 135 12.01 -7.21 -3.31
CA VAL A 135 10.62 -7.60 -3.08
C VAL A 135 9.67 -6.76 -3.93
N CYS A 136 9.81 -5.43 -3.89
CA CYS A 136 8.91 -4.49 -4.55
C CYS A 136 9.65 -3.58 -5.54
N THR A 137 8.97 -3.26 -6.63
CA THR A 137 9.40 -2.28 -7.62
C THR A 137 8.32 -1.22 -7.77
N ILE A 138 8.72 0.04 -7.87
CA ILE A 138 7.81 1.18 -8.04
C ILE A 138 8.22 1.89 -9.32
N VAL A 139 7.29 1.99 -10.26
CA VAL A 139 7.44 2.75 -11.50
C VAL A 139 6.51 3.93 -11.43
N THR A 140 7.01 5.13 -11.61
CA THR A 140 6.20 6.36 -11.63
C THR A 140 6.26 6.94 -13.03
N ASP A 141 5.09 7.10 -13.65
CA ASP A 141 4.96 7.83 -14.91
C ASP A 141 5.19 9.31 -14.58
N GLN A 142 6.33 9.84 -14.99
CA GLN A 142 6.51 11.29 -14.94
C GLN A 142 5.67 11.92 -16.05
N PRO A 143 4.97 13.04 -15.79
CA PRO A 143 4.50 13.89 -16.87
C PRO A 143 5.72 14.23 -17.73
N GLN A 144 5.67 13.94 -19.03
CA GLN A 144 6.65 14.51 -19.96
C GLN A 144 6.57 16.03 -19.77
N GLN A 145 7.62 16.61 -19.19
CA GLN A 145 7.79 18.06 -19.22
C GLN A 145 7.95 18.44 -20.69
N GLN A 146 6.88 18.97 -21.29
CA GLN A 146 6.98 19.80 -22.49
C GLN A 146 7.44 21.20 -22.10
#